data_AF-A0A2V6H9K0-F1
#
_entry.id   AF-A0A2V6H9K0-F1
#
_cell.length_a   1.000
_cell.length_b   1.000
_cell.length_c   1.000
_cell.angle_alpha   90.00
_cell.angle_beta   90.00
_cell.angle_gamma   90.00
#
_symmetry.space_group_name_H-M   'P 1'
#
loop_
_entity.id
_entity.type
_entity.pdbx_description
1 polymer ?
#
loop_
_entity_poly.entity_id
_entity_poly.type
_entity_poly.pdbx_seq_one_letter_code
_entity_poly.pdbx_strand_id
1 'polypeptide(L)'
;EFAFLNQPGQADIQSDLFYDYRTNVDAYPKWQAWMREKQPRLLVLWGKHDLSFELSEPEAYRRDVPKAEVHVLDAGHFALDTAADQIAQLVRGFMK
;
A
#
# COMPACT_ATOMS: atom_id res chain seq x y z
N GLU A 1 5.01 -14.96 -10.69
CA GLU A 1 5.22 -13.63 -11.28
C GLU A 1 6.09 -13.66 -12.52
N PHE A 2 7.33 -14.16 -12.44
CA PHE A 2 8.27 -14.20 -13.57
C PHE A 2 7.68 -14.77 -14.87
N ALA A 3 7.02 -15.93 -14.83
CA ALA A 3 6.45 -16.55 -16.03
C ALA A 3 5.34 -15.71 -16.69
N PHE A 4 4.62 -14.89 -15.92
CA PHE A 4 3.59 -13.99 -16.44
C PHE A 4 4.20 -12.73 -17.02
N LEU A 5 5.12 -12.09 -16.30
CA LEU A 5 5.74 -10.81 -16.71
C LEU A 5 6.64 -10.95 -17.94
N ASN A 6 7.12 -12.15 -18.26
CA ASN A 6 7.95 -12.42 -19.44
C ASN A 6 7.15 -12.84 -20.70
N GLN A 7 5.82 -12.84 -20.65
CA GLN A 7 5.02 -13.13 -21.85
C GLN A 7 5.17 -12.00 -22.89
N PRO A 8 5.06 -12.31 -24.19
CA PRO A 8 5.07 -11.29 -25.24
C PRO A 8 4.04 -10.17 -24.97
N GLY A 9 4.46 -8.92 -25.12
CA GLY A 9 3.62 -7.72 -24.92
C GLY A 9 3.46 -7.25 -23.47
N GLN A 10 3.94 -8.02 -22.48
CA GLN A 10 3.82 -7.62 -21.08
C GLN A 10 4.65 -6.39 -20.74
N ALA A 11 5.84 -6.23 -21.33
CA ALA A 11 6.67 -5.05 -21.09
C ALA A 11 5.95 -3.73 -21.41
N ASP A 12 5.23 -3.68 -22.54
CA ASP A 12 4.45 -2.51 -22.95
C ASP A 12 3.26 -2.29 -21.99
N ILE A 13 2.53 -3.35 -21.65
CA ILE A 13 1.40 -3.29 -20.71
C ILE A 13 1.84 -2.77 -19.33
N GLN A 14 2.95 -3.26 -18.80
CA GLN A 14 3.47 -2.81 -17.51
C GLN A 14 3.92 -1.34 -17.60
N SER A 15 4.56 -0.94 -18.70
CA SER A 15 4.98 0.45 -18.91
C SER A 15 3.79 1.41 -18.97
N ASP A 16 2.72 1.03 -19.67
CA ASP A 16 1.48 1.81 -19.72
C ASP A 16 0.84 1.92 -18.33
N LEU A 17 0.80 0.83 -17.56
CA LEU A 17 0.29 0.84 -16.19
C LEU A 17 1.08 1.80 -15.29
N PHE A 18 2.42 1.79 -15.36
CA PHE A 18 3.25 2.72 -14.61
C PHE A 18 3.06 4.17 -15.07
N TYR A 19 2.92 4.41 -16.37
CA TYR A 19 2.67 5.74 -16.90
C TYR A 19 1.33 6.30 -16.43
N ASP A 20 0.29 5.46 -16.38
CA ASP A 20 -1.05 5.87 -15.95
C ASP A 20 -1.13 6.20 -14.46
N TYR A 21 -0.21 5.67 -13.63
CA TYR A 21 -0.16 5.95 -12.19
C TYR A 21 -0.14 7.45 -11.86
N ARG A 22 0.38 8.30 -12.77
CA ARG A 22 0.33 9.76 -12.61
C ARG A 22 -1.09 10.29 -12.35
N THR A 23 -2.12 9.62 -12.87
CA THR A 23 -3.53 10.01 -12.67
C THR A 23 -4.04 9.68 -11.27
N ASN A 24 -3.39 8.74 -10.55
CA ASN A 24 -3.73 8.45 -9.16
C ASN A 24 -3.42 9.63 -8.25
N VAL A 25 -2.33 10.36 -8.50
CA VAL A 25 -1.90 11.50 -7.69
C VAL A 25 -2.98 12.59 -7.67
N ASP A 26 -3.61 12.85 -8.82
CA ASP A 26 -4.72 13.80 -8.94
C ASP A 26 -5.95 13.36 -8.12
N ALA A 27 -6.11 12.06 -7.86
CA ALA A 27 -7.21 11.50 -7.09
C ALA A 27 -6.96 11.47 -5.57
N TYR A 28 -5.71 11.62 -5.10
CA TYR A 28 -5.38 11.55 -3.67
C TYR A 28 -6.21 12.50 -2.79
N PRO A 29 -6.40 13.79 -3.15
CA PRO A 29 -7.19 14.70 -2.32
C PRO A 29 -8.63 14.21 -2.10
N LYS A 30 -9.23 13.55 -3.11
CA LYS A 30 -10.57 12.98 -3.03
C LYS A 30 -10.61 11.81 -2.06
N TRP A 31 -9.62 10.92 -2.09
CA TRP A 31 -9.56 9.77 -1.17
C TRP A 31 -9.26 10.20 0.26
N GLN A 32 -8.35 11.15 0.45
CA GLN A 32 -8.06 11.74 1.75
C GLN A 32 -9.29 12.43 2.35
N ALA A 33 -10.06 13.17 1.53
CA ALA A 33 -11.32 13.76 1.97
C ALA A 33 -12.34 12.70 2.41
N TRP A 34 -12.47 11.62 1.64
CA TRP A 34 -13.32 10.50 2.00
C TRP A 34 -12.88 9.81 3.30
N MET A 35 -11.57 9.59 3.50
CA MET A 35 -11.03 9.03 4.74
C MET A 35 -11.33 9.92 5.95
N ARG A 36 -11.12 11.24 5.82
CA ARG A 36 -11.47 12.22 6.86
C ARG A 36 -12.95 12.20 7.21
N GLU A 37 -13.82 12.12 6.21
CA GLU A 37 -15.27 12.09 6.41
C GLU A 37 -15.75 10.77 7.03
N LYS A 38 -15.29 9.64 6.49
CA LYS A 38 -15.83 8.32 6.86
C LYS A 38 -15.16 7.69 8.06
N GLN A 39 -13.92 8.09 8.38
CA GLN A 39 -13.15 7.53 9.49
C GLN A 39 -13.21 5.98 9.52
N PRO A 40 -12.85 5.30 8.42
CA PRO A 40 -12.95 3.84 8.36
C PRO A 40 -12.06 3.20 9.42
N ARG A 41 -12.41 1.98 9.85
CA ARG A 41 -11.42 1.09 10.48
C ARG A 41 -10.32 0.90 9.44
N LEU A 42 -9.11 1.38 9.74
CA LEU A 42 -7.99 1.39 8.81
C LEU A 42 -6.80 0.65 9.41
N LEU A 43 -6.31 -0.35 8.67
CA LEU A 43 -5.05 -1.04 8.93
C LEU A 43 -4.07 -0.70 7.79
N VAL A 44 -2.92 -0.16 8.13
CA VAL A 44 -1.82 0.17 7.20
C VAL A 44 -0.63 -0.72 7.55
N LEU A 45 -0.20 -1.54 6.58
CA LEU A 45 0.96 -2.42 6.70
C LEU A 45 2.00 -1.99 5.67
N TRP A 46 3.22 -1.72 6.12
CA TRP A 46 4.25 -1.12 5.25
C TRP A 46 5.60 -1.79 5.42
N GLY A 47 6.35 -1.97 4.33
CA GLY A 47 7.72 -2.48 4.37
C GLY A 47 8.74 -1.37 4.62
N LYS A 48 9.60 -1.50 5.64
CA LYS A 48 10.61 -0.49 5.98
C LYS A 48 11.69 -0.29 4.91
N HIS A 49 11.84 -1.24 3.98
CA HIS A 49 12.80 -1.19 2.87
C HIS A 49 12.12 -0.91 1.53
N ASP A 50 10.86 -0.46 1.53
CA ASP A 50 10.18 -0.03 0.31
C ASP A 50 10.88 1.23 -0.24
N LEU A 51 11.41 1.13 -1.46
CA LEU A 51 12.10 2.23 -2.14
C LEU A 51 11.14 3.17 -2.89
N SER A 52 9.86 2.80 -2.99
CA SER A 52 8.85 3.55 -3.73
C SER A 52 8.34 4.77 -2.96
N PHE A 53 8.51 4.78 -1.63
CA PHE A 53 7.86 5.74 -0.72
C PHE A 53 8.71 6.05 0.51
N GLU A 54 8.43 7.17 1.17
CA GLU A 54 9.15 7.54 2.39
C GLU A 54 8.63 6.81 3.65
N LEU A 55 9.52 6.54 4.60
CA LEU A 55 9.17 5.98 5.92
C LEU A 55 8.21 6.85 6.74
N SER A 56 8.04 8.12 6.38
CA SER A 56 7.11 9.05 7.03
C SER A 56 5.66 8.85 6.57
N GLU A 57 5.44 8.23 5.43
CA GLU A 57 4.12 8.09 4.80
C GLU A 57 3.14 7.17 5.52
N PRO A 58 3.54 6.02 6.10
CA PRO A 58 2.61 5.16 6.85
C PRO A 58 1.93 5.92 7.98
N GLU A 59 2.68 6.78 8.67
CA GLU A 59 2.18 7.59 9.77
C GLU A 59 1.26 8.72 9.29
N ALA A 60 1.43 9.20 8.06
CA ALA A 60 0.60 10.25 7.49
C ALA A 60 -0.88 9.86 7.40
N TYR A 61 -1.20 8.58 7.29
CA TYR A 61 -2.58 8.09 7.34
C TYR A 61 -3.31 8.47 8.64
N ARG A 62 -2.59 8.64 9.77
CA ARG A 62 -3.21 9.09 11.03
C ARG A 62 -3.67 10.55 11.00
N ARG A 63 -3.20 11.36 10.05
CA ARG A 63 -3.72 12.73 9.84
C ARG A 63 -5.16 12.71 9.37
N ASP A 64 -5.49 11.75 8.49
CA ASP A 64 -6.84 11.61 7.94
C ASP A 64 -7.70 10.66 8.78
N VAL A 65 -7.12 9.61 9.36
CA VAL A 65 -7.81 8.63 10.21
C VAL A 65 -7.03 8.45 11.53
N PRO A 66 -7.30 9.24 12.58
CA PRO A 66 -6.50 9.23 13.82
C PRO A 66 -6.43 7.88 14.54
N LYS A 67 -7.40 6.99 14.30
CA LYS A 67 -7.46 5.64 14.86
C LYS A 67 -6.83 4.56 13.98
N ALA A 68 -6.15 4.92 12.89
CA ALA A 68 -5.52 3.94 12.03
C ALA A 68 -4.46 3.12 12.77
N GLU A 69 -4.55 1.80 12.63
CA GLU A 69 -3.51 0.86 13.05
C GLU A 69 -2.43 0.85 11.97
N VAL A 70 -1.20 1.26 12.32
CA VAL A 70 -0.09 1.39 11.37
C VAL A 70 1.06 0.52 11.85
N HIS A 71 1.53 -0.37 10.99
CA HIS A 71 2.62 -1.30 11.27
C HIS A 71 3.68 -1.22 10.18
N VAL A 72 4.90 -0.86 10.58
CA VAL A 72 6.08 -0.90 9.72
C VAL A 72 6.82 -2.22 9.98
N LEU A 73 7.05 -2.98 8.92
CA LEU A 73 7.55 -4.35 8.92
C LEU A 73 8.98 -4.41 8.39
N ASP A 74 9.76 -5.40 8.80
CA ASP A 74 11.07 -5.69 8.20
C ASP A 74 10.90 -6.38 6.83
N ALA A 75 10.49 -5.60 5.83
CA ALA A 75 10.11 -6.07 4.50
C ALA A 75 10.32 -4.98 3.44
N GLY A 76 10.30 -5.37 2.16
CA GLY A 76 10.31 -4.45 1.01
C GLY A 76 8.90 -4.08 0.55
N HIS A 77 8.80 -3.55 -0.68
CA HIS A 77 7.53 -3.16 -1.32
C HIS A 77 6.49 -4.30 -1.33
N PHE A 78 6.93 -5.52 -1.66
CA PHE A 78 6.11 -6.73 -1.60
C PHE A 78 6.17 -7.38 -0.21
N ALA A 79 5.66 -6.68 0.80
CA ALA A 79 5.73 -7.15 2.18
C ALA A 79 4.99 -8.49 2.40
N LEU A 80 3.95 -8.76 1.61
CA LEU A 80 3.23 -10.05 1.63
C LEU A 80 4.12 -11.23 1.23
N ASP A 81 5.14 -11.04 0.39
CA ASP A 81 6.00 -12.14 -0.06
C ASP A 81 7.08 -12.50 0.97
N THR A 82 7.43 -11.55 1.83
CA THR A 82 8.57 -11.66 2.76
C THR A 82 8.16 -11.74 4.22
N ALA A 83 6.96 -11.24 4.57
CA ALA A 83 6.43 -11.21 5.93
C ALA A 83 4.97 -11.74 6.01
N ALA A 84 4.62 -12.71 5.16
CA ALA A 84 3.26 -13.26 5.02
C ALA A 84 2.61 -13.64 6.36
N ASP A 85 3.29 -14.41 7.20
CA ASP A 85 2.75 -14.89 8.47
C ASP A 85 2.44 -13.75 9.45
N GLN A 86 3.35 -12.77 9.53
CA GLN A 86 3.18 -11.60 10.38
C GLN A 86 2.00 -10.75 9.89
N ILE A 87 1.88 -10.50 8.59
CA ILE A 87 0.75 -9.78 8.00
C ILE A 87 -0.56 -10.53 8.26
N ALA A 88 -0.59 -11.85 8.08
CA ALA A 88 -1.79 -12.65 8.31
C ALA A 88 -2.24 -12.64 9.78
N GLN A 89 -1.32 -12.52 10.74
CA GLN A 89 -1.66 -12.32 12.15
C GLN A 89 -2.27 -10.94 12.40
N LEU A 90 -1.67 -9.87 11.85
CA LEU A 90 -2.17 -8.50 11.99
C LEU A 90 -3.57 -8.35 11.40
N VAL A 91 -3.79 -8.85 10.18
CA VAL A 91 -5.10 -8.84 9.52
C VAL A 91 -6.12 -9.63 10.34
N ARG A 92 -5.77 -10.83 10.85
CA ARG A 92 -6.69 -11.60 11.69
C ARG A 92 -7.01 -10.92 13.02
N GLY A 93 -6.06 -10.19 13.61
CA GLY A 93 -6.29 -9.37 14.79
C GLY A 93 -7.26 -8.22 14.50
N PHE A 94 -7.01 -7.52 13.39
CA PHE A 94 -7.80 -6.38 12.96
C PHE A 94 -9.24 -6.73 12.54
N MET A 95 -9.49 -7.94 12.03
CA MET A 95 -10.83 -8.37 11.59
C MET A 95 -11.74 -8.84 12.73
N LYS A 96 -11.23 -9.01 13.94
CA LYS A 96 -12.05 -9.29 15.13
C LYS A 96 -12.81 -8.04 15.58
#